data_AF-A0A9P5Q4L4-F1
#
_entry.id   AF-A0A9P5Q4L4-F1
#
_cell.length_a   1.000
_cell.length_b   1.000
_cell.length_c   1.000
_cell.angle_alpha   90.00
_cell.angle_beta   90.00
_cell.angle_gamma   90.00
#
_symmetry.space_group_name_H-M   'P 1'
#
loop_
_entity.id
_entity.type
_entity.pdbx_description
1 polymer ?
#
loop_
_entity_poly.entity_id
_entity_poly.type
_entity_poly.pdbx_seq_one_letter_code
_entity_poly.pdbx_strand_id
1 'polypeptide(L)'
;MPIDDPFELIRDQVARAHLSDAELDAAITHTLEDIQSIWEISSGEFFYIALDEANVASQKHIDSFEDEHGRYPILKEIIRTLQRRMGHLPIKFVVAGTVIPPEHFQSKIREWDSFRWCSDTGSFDNPDVQRQYISQFLPPDLKNSDKGLILLDRMWRWLRGRHRYTASYLTVLLNNNYESPHTLLGD
;
A
#
# COMPACT_ATOMS: atom_id res chain seq x y z
N MET A 1 3.48 -13.12 -26.92
CA MET A 1 4.66 -12.30 -26.57
C MET A 1 4.51 -11.91 -25.12
N PRO A 2 5.54 -12.01 -24.28
CA PRO A 2 5.48 -11.38 -22.96
C PRO A 2 5.29 -9.88 -23.20
N ILE A 3 4.38 -9.26 -22.45
CA ILE A 3 4.32 -7.81 -22.38
C ILE A 3 5.60 -7.41 -21.66
N ASP A 4 6.55 -6.79 -22.38
CA ASP A 4 7.71 -6.19 -21.74
C ASP A 4 7.22 -5.27 -20.62
N ASP A 5 7.82 -5.37 -19.44
CA ASP A 5 7.45 -4.55 -18.30
C ASP A 5 7.48 -3.07 -18.74
N PRO A 6 6.34 -2.36 -18.72
CA PRO A 6 6.26 -0.99 -19.22
C PRO A 6 7.25 -0.07 -18.50
N PHE A 7 7.58 -0.37 -17.23
CA PHE A 7 8.56 0.41 -16.49
C PHE A 7 10.00 0.11 -16.92
N GLU A 8 10.32 -1.11 -17.32
CA GLU A 8 11.62 -1.42 -17.92
C GLU A 8 11.78 -0.76 -19.29
N LEU A 9 10.72 -0.77 -20.11
CA LEU A 9 10.72 -0.08 -21.39
C LEU A 9 10.95 1.43 -21.20
N ILE A 10 10.21 2.06 -20.28
CA ILE A 10 10.36 3.49 -19.97
C ILE A 10 11.77 3.78 -19.44
N ARG A 11 12.28 2.97 -18.49
CA ARG A 11 13.65 3.11 -17.96
C ARG A 11 14.67 3.10 -19.09
N ASP A 12 14.59 2.12 -19.97
CA ASP A 12 15.51 1.95 -21.09
C ASP A 12 15.40 3.11 -22.09
N GLN A 13 14.18 3.59 -22.37
CA GLN A 13 13.97 4.74 -23.25
C GLN A 13 14.52 6.02 -22.64
N VAL A 14 14.27 6.29 -21.37
CA VAL A 14 14.82 7.46 -20.66
C VAL A 14 16.34 7.40 -20.63
N ALA A 15 16.93 6.23 -20.34
CA ALA A 15 18.38 6.05 -20.33
C ALA A 15 19.03 6.29 -21.71
N ARG A 16 18.35 5.90 -22.80
CA ARG A 16 18.83 6.11 -24.18
C ARG A 16 18.60 7.53 -24.68
N ALA A 17 17.55 8.20 -24.21
CA ALA A 17 17.17 9.52 -24.70
C ALA A 17 18.12 10.64 -24.24
N HIS A 18 19.05 10.38 -23.32
CA HIS A 18 20.01 11.35 -22.78
C HIS A 18 19.34 12.66 -22.32
N LEU A 19 18.15 12.55 -21.74
CA LEU A 19 17.36 13.69 -21.27
C LEU A 19 18.08 14.42 -20.14
N SER A 20 18.05 15.74 -20.20
CA SER A 20 18.43 16.59 -19.06
C SER A 20 17.36 16.53 -17.97
N ASP A 21 17.75 16.86 -16.74
CA ASP A 21 16.82 16.94 -15.61
C ASP A 21 15.68 17.94 -15.87
N ALA A 22 15.97 19.05 -16.56
CA ALA A 22 14.98 20.07 -16.89
C ALA A 22 13.93 19.57 -17.90
N GLU A 23 14.33 18.75 -18.87
CA GLU A 23 13.39 18.14 -19.84
C GLU A 23 12.50 17.12 -19.15
N LEU A 24 13.05 16.32 -18.23
CA LEU A 24 12.27 15.39 -17.42
C LEU A 24 11.27 16.12 -16.52
N ASP A 25 11.69 17.20 -15.86
CA ASP A 25 10.81 18.01 -15.01
C ASP A 25 9.67 18.63 -15.82
N ALA A 26 9.97 19.21 -16.98
CA ALA A 26 8.96 19.77 -17.88
C ALA A 26 7.96 18.70 -18.34
N ALA A 27 8.45 17.50 -18.69
CA ALA A 27 7.58 16.39 -19.11
C ALA A 27 6.68 15.91 -17.96
N ILE A 28 7.20 15.81 -16.73
CA ILE A 28 6.42 15.44 -15.54
C ILE A 28 5.35 16.49 -15.26
N THR A 29 5.72 17.77 -15.25
CA THR A 29 4.79 18.88 -15.00
C THR A 29 3.67 18.90 -16.05
N HIS A 30 4.00 18.86 -17.34
CA HIS A 30 3.01 18.85 -18.42
C HIS A 30 2.06 17.64 -18.30
N THR A 31 2.60 16.46 -18.01
CA THR A 31 1.77 15.25 -17.84
C THR A 31 0.79 15.41 -16.68
N LEU A 32 1.21 16.02 -15.57
CA LEU A 32 0.35 16.23 -14.40
C LEU A 32 -0.69 17.32 -14.66
N GLU A 33 -0.35 18.40 -15.34
CA GLU A 33 -1.28 19.44 -15.79
C GLU A 33 -2.33 18.87 -16.74
N ASP A 34 -1.94 18.01 -17.69
CA ASP A 34 -2.87 17.32 -18.58
C ASP A 34 -3.85 16.44 -17.80
N ILE A 35 -3.34 15.66 -16.83
CA ILE A 35 -4.19 14.86 -15.95
C ILE A 35 -5.15 15.78 -15.17
N GLN A 36 -4.70 16.90 -14.61
CA GLN A 36 -5.60 17.85 -13.92
C GLN A 36 -6.70 18.36 -14.82
N SER A 37 -6.35 18.72 -16.06
CA SER A 37 -7.31 19.22 -17.04
C SER A 37 -8.32 18.15 -17.45
N ILE A 38 -7.89 16.91 -17.65
CA ILE A 38 -8.76 15.79 -18.04
C ILE A 38 -9.77 15.46 -16.94
N TRP A 39 -9.32 15.48 -15.69
CA TRP A 39 -10.13 15.09 -14.53
C TRP A 39 -10.86 16.26 -13.86
N GLU A 40 -10.80 17.47 -14.45
CA GLU A 40 -11.45 18.69 -13.96
C GLU A 40 -11.21 18.96 -12.46
N ILE A 41 -9.99 18.69 -12.00
CA ILE A 41 -9.64 18.75 -10.58
C ILE A 41 -9.78 20.19 -10.10
N SER A 42 -10.62 20.39 -9.09
CA SER A 42 -10.94 21.71 -8.57
C SER A 42 -9.78 22.31 -7.79
N SER A 43 -9.75 23.64 -7.71
CA SER A 43 -8.78 24.35 -6.86
C SER A 43 -8.94 23.91 -5.39
N GLY A 44 -7.88 23.32 -4.83
CA GLY A 44 -7.86 22.78 -3.47
C GLY A 44 -7.92 21.25 -3.38
N GLU A 45 -8.11 20.56 -4.50
CA GLU A 45 -7.98 19.11 -4.60
C GLU A 45 -6.52 18.70 -4.85
N PHE A 46 -6.17 17.45 -4.49
CA PHE A 46 -4.80 16.96 -4.56
C PHE A 46 -4.73 15.63 -5.29
N PHE A 47 -3.63 15.38 -5.99
CA PHE A 47 -3.26 14.03 -6.37
C PHE A 47 -2.65 13.28 -5.21
N TYR A 48 -2.95 12.00 -5.13
CA TYR A 48 -2.26 11.10 -4.22
C TYR A 48 -1.24 10.29 -5.00
N ILE A 49 0.01 10.36 -4.59
CA ILE A 49 1.05 9.44 -5.05
C ILE A 49 1.25 8.39 -3.96
N ALA A 50 0.81 7.17 -4.24
CA ALA A 50 0.96 6.03 -3.34
C ALA A 50 2.28 5.30 -3.63
N LEU A 51 3.16 5.24 -2.64
CA LEU A 51 4.35 4.39 -2.63
C LEU A 51 4.02 3.15 -1.79
N ASP A 52 3.59 2.09 -2.45
CA ASP A 52 3.26 0.82 -1.80
C ASP A 52 4.50 -0.07 -1.61
N GLU A 53 4.47 -0.96 -0.61
CA GLU A 53 5.59 -1.81 -0.20
C GLU A 53 6.91 -1.05 0.02
N ALA A 54 6.82 0.18 0.52
CA ALA A 54 7.98 1.06 0.73
C ALA A 54 9.00 0.50 1.74
N ASN A 55 8.61 -0.51 2.54
CA ASN A 55 9.55 -1.29 3.36
C ASN A 55 10.66 -1.97 2.55
N VAL A 56 10.39 -2.31 1.28
CA VAL A 56 11.42 -2.86 0.38
C VAL A 56 12.49 -1.80 0.12
N ALA A 57 12.10 -0.56 -0.15
CA ALA A 57 13.02 0.54 -0.38
C ALA A 57 13.68 1.02 0.93
N SER A 58 13.00 0.96 2.08
CA SER A 58 13.62 1.35 3.37
C SER A 58 14.71 0.39 3.81
N GLN A 59 14.71 -0.85 3.33
CA GLN A 59 15.72 -1.87 3.65
C GLN A 59 16.80 -2.02 2.57
N LYS A 60 16.66 -1.31 1.44
CA LYS A 60 17.66 -1.31 0.37
C LYS A 60 18.63 -0.16 0.55
N HIS A 61 19.91 -0.43 0.29
CA HIS A 61 20.95 0.60 0.28
C HIS A 61 20.99 1.45 1.55
N ILE A 62 20.86 0.80 2.72
CA ILE A 62 20.59 1.41 4.04
C ILE A 62 21.57 2.53 4.40
N ASP A 63 22.83 2.42 3.96
CA ASP A 63 23.91 3.38 4.26
C ASP A 63 24.50 4.03 3.00
N SER A 64 23.81 3.98 1.86
CA SER A 64 24.36 4.47 0.59
C SER A 64 24.22 5.98 0.39
N PHE A 65 23.40 6.64 1.19
CA PHE A 65 23.18 8.09 1.14
C PHE A 65 23.47 8.70 2.51
N GLU A 66 23.92 9.96 2.51
CA GLU A 66 24.37 10.67 3.70
C GLU A 66 23.91 12.13 3.64
N ASP A 67 23.48 12.66 4.78
CA ASP A 67 23.23 14.08 4.99
C ASP A 67 23.80 14.48 6.36
N GLU A 68 23.61 15.75 6.77
CA GLU A 68 24.15 16.28 8.02
C GLU A 68 23.63 15.55 9.29
N HIS A 69 22.63 14.66 9.16
CA HIS A 69 22.05 13.88 10.25
C HIS A 69 22.44 12.40 10.22
N GLY A 70 23.28 11.99 9.26
CA GLY A 70 23.80 10.64 9.14
C GLY A 70 23.38 9.93 7.86
N ARG A 71 23.52 8.61 7.88
CA ARG A 71 23.24 7.75 6.73
C ARG A 71 21.81 7.23 6.72
N TYR A 72 21.27 6.99 5.52
CA TYR A 72 19.87 6.61 5.35
C TYR A 72 19.61 5.79 4.07
N PRO A 73 18.49 5.03 4.02
CA PRO A 73 18.17 4.16 2.90
C PRO A 73 17.67 4.92 1.66
N ILE A 74 17.65 4.22 0.52
CA ILE A 74 17.22 4.78 -0.77
C ILE A 74 15.79 5.35 -0.73
N LEU A 75 14.91 4.84 0.13
CA LEU A 75 13.53 5.35 0.26
C LEU A 75 13.48 6.87 0.52
N LYS A 76 14.36 7.40 1.38
CA LYS A 76 14.38 8.82 1.71
C LYS A 76 14.76 9.66 0.47
N GLU A 77 15.75 9.21 -0.29
CA GLU A 77 16.14 9.88 -1.54
C GLU A 77 15.08 9.80 -2.63
N ILE A 78 14.35 8.68 -2.73
CA ILE A 78 13.21 8.57 -3.65
C ILE A 78 12.18 9.64 -3.31
N ILE A 79 11.74 9.72 -2.05
CA ILE A 79 10.72 10.70 -1.63
C ILE A 79 11.23 12.13 -1.83
N ARG A 80 12.48 12.44 -1.45
CA ARG A 80 13.09 13.75 -1.67
C ARG A 80 13.14 14.15 -3.14
N THR A 81 13.50 13.22 -4.01
CA THR A 81 13.58 13.49 -5.45
C THR A 81 12.18 13.79 -5.99
N LEU A 82 11.18 13.00 -5.59
CA LEU A 82 9.78 13.22 -5.99
C LEU A 82 9.25 14.56 -5.46
N GLN A 83 9.55 14.93 -4.21
CA GLN A 83 9.18 16.22 -3.63
C GLN A 83 9.88 17.39 -4.31
N ARG A 84 11.16 17.26 -4.66
CA ARG A 84 11.89 18.31 -5.39
C ARG A 84 11.28 18.55 -6.78
N ARG A 85 10.97 17.49 -7.51
CA ARG A 85 10.41 17.58 -8.86
C ARG A 85 8.95 18.02 -8.88
N MET A 86 8.14 17.55 -7.93
CA MET A 86 6.68 17.73 -7.97
C MET A 86 6.10 18.54 -6.81
N GLY A 87 6.91 19.05 -5.90
CA GLY A 87 6.42 19.73 -4.67
C GLY A 87 5.72 21.06 -4.92
N HIS A 88 5.85 21.64 -6.11
CA HIS A 88 5.10 22.82 -6.54
C HIS A 88 3.67 22.49 -7.01
N LEU A 89 3.36 21.20 -7.20
CA LEU A 89 2.07 20.70 -7.64
C LEU A 89 1.21 20.29 -6.42
N PRO A 90 -0.12 20.26 -6.53
CA PRO A 90 -1.00 19.86 -5.44
C PRO A 90 -0.97 18.34 -5.24
N ILE A 91 0.12 17.81 -4.67
CA ILE A 91 0.34 16.38 -4.47
C ILE A 91 0.47 16.06 -2.98
N LYS A 92 -0.08 14.91 -2.59
CA LYS A 92 0.12 14.28 -1.29
C LYS A 92 0.71 12.90 -1.47
N PHE A 93 1.73 12.58 -0.66
CA PHE A 93 2.34 11.26 -0.65
C PHE A 93 1.65 10.36 0.36
N VAL A 94 1.36 9.13 -0.06
CA VAL A 94 0.94 8.03 0.82
C VAL A 94 2.02 6.98 0.76
N VAL A 95 2.82 6.88 1.81
CA VAL A 95 3.92 5.91 1.89
C VAL A 95 3.45 4.75 2.75
N ALA A 96 3.23 3.60 2.12
CA ALA A 96 2.67 2.41 2.75
C ALA A 96 3.68 1.26 2.75
N GLY A 97 3.64 0.44 3.78
CA GLY A 97 4.49 -0.74 3.90
C GLY A 97 4.24 -1.50 5.20
N THR A 98 4.77 -2.71 5.28
CA THR A 98 4.54 -3.57 6.45
C THR A 98 5.29 -3.05 7.70
N VAL A 99 6.59 -2.76 7.55
CA VAL A 99 7.42 -2.17 8.62
C VAL A 99 8.38 -1.18 7.97
N ILE A 100 8.17 0.11 8.22
CA ILE A 100 9.08 1.18 7.82
C ILE A 100 9.65 1.77 9.13
N PRO A 101 10.97 1.77 9.34
CA PRO A 101 11.53 2.30 10.58
C PRO A 101 11.23 3.80 10.71
N PRO A 102 10.48 4.25 11.74
CA PRO A 102 10.11 5.65 11.89
C PRO A 102 11.33 6.57 12.02
N GLU A 103 12.44 6.08 12.58
CA GLU A 103 13.72 6.80 12.73
C GLU A 103 14.28 7.37 11.42
N HIS A 104 13.93 6.79 10.27
CA HIS A 104 14.32 7.36 8.97
C HIS A 104 13.64 8.70 8.66
N PHE A 105 12.49 8.96 9.30
CA PHE A 105 11.64 10.13 9.07
C PHE A 105 11.43 10.96 10.35
N GLN A 106 11.76 10.42 11.51
CA GLN A 106 11.74 11.07 12.81
C GLN A 106 13.11 11.66 13.10
N SER A 107 13.36 12.85 12.57
CA SER A 107 14.52 13.64 12.97
C SER A 107 14.08 15.06 13.28
N LYS A 108 14.93 15.84 13.98
CA LYS A 108 14.69 17.26 14.34
C LYS A 108 14.59 18.20 13.11
N ILE A 109 14.31 17.64 11.94
CA ILE A 109 14.35 18.24 10.62
C ILE A 109 12.92 18.57 10.22
N ARG A 110 12.66 19.85 9.99
CA ARG A 110 11.34 20.34 9.54
C ARG A 110 10.85 19.75 8.21
N GLU A 111 11.75 19.12 7.44
CA GLU A 111 11.48 18.46 6.16
C GLU A 111 10.35 17.43 6.27
N TRP A 112 10.35 16.63 7.35
CA TRP A 112 9.42 15.51 7.52
C TRP A 112 8.19 15.88 8.38
N ASP A 113 8.10 17.12 8.89
CA ASP A 113 7.02 17.57 9.79
C ASP A 113 5.63 17.49 9.13
N SER A 114 5.59 17.54 7.80
CA SER A 114 4.36 17.40 7.02
C SER A 114 3.86 15.97 6.90
N PHE A 115 4.71 14.96 7.21
CA PHE A 115 4.31 13.56 7.22
C PHE A 115 3.67 13.19 8.56
N ARG A 116 2.59 12.42 8.48
CA ARG A 116 1.90 11.87 9.64
C ARG A 116 2.06 10.36 9.62
N TRP A 117 2.63 9.82 10.68
CA TRP A 117 2.70 8.37 10.87
C TRP A 117 1.31 7.83 11.18
N CYS A 118 0.89 6.81 10.45
CA CYS A 118 -0.35 6.08 10.70
C CYS A 118 -0.07 4.58 10.60
N SER A 119 -0.37 3.84 11.67
CA SER A 119 -0.28 2.38 11.73
C SER A 119 -1.64 1.73 11.96
N ASP A 120 -2.73 2.50 11.86
CA ASP A 120 -4.09 2.03 12.11
C ASP A 120 -4.67 1.34 10.86
N THR A 121 -4.01 0.27 10.43
CA THR A 121 -4.53 -0.59 9.35
C THR A 121 -5.65 -1.52 9.84
N GLY A 122 -5.98 -1.44 11.14
CA GLY A 122 -6.92 -2.31 11.82
C GLY A 122 -6.45 -3.76 11.94
N SER A 123 -7.18 -4.52 12.75
CA SER A 123 -7.10 -5.98 12.78
C SER A 123 -8.44 -6.53 13.26
N PHE A 124 -8.70 -7.82 13.01
CA PHE A 124 -9.80 -8.52 13.66
C PHE A 124 -9.41 -8.87 15.09
N ASP A 125 -9.48 -7.87 15.98
CA ASP A 125 -9.27 -7.97 17.44
C ASP A 125 -10.59 -8.10 18.23
N ASN A 126 -11.72 -7.87 17.57
CA ASN A 126 -13.06 -8.06 18.10
C ASN A 126 -13.79 -9.21 17.36
N PRO A 127 -14.30 -10.23 18.07
CA PRO A 127 -15.01 -11.35 17.46
C PRO A 127 -16.28 -10.94 16.71
N ASP A 128 -17.00 -9.92 17.19
CA ASP A 128 -18.22 -9.44 16.53
C ASP A 128 -17.92 -8.72 15.23
N VAL A 129 -16.82 -7.96 15.17
CA VAL A 129 -16.35 -7.30 13.94
C VAL A 129 -15.94 -8.34 12.90
N GLN A 130 -15.15 -9.35 13.31
CA GLN A 130 -14.76 -10.44 12.40
C GLN A 130 -16.00 -11.20 11.90
N ARG A 131 -16.94 -11.50 12.80
CA ARG A 131 -18.19 -12.19 12.47
C ARG A 131 -19.05 -11.38 11.51
N GLN A 132 -19.17 -10.07 11.71
CA GLN A 132 -19.91 -9.17 10.82
C GLN A 132 -19.28 -9.14 9.43
N TYR A 133 -17.95 -9.11 9.34
CA TYR A 133 -17.23 -9.21 8.07
C TYR A 133 -17.51 -10.56 7.37
N ILE A 134 -17.29 -11.67 8.06
CA ILE A 134 -17.50 -13.03 7.52
C ILE A 134 -18.96 -13.23 7.06
N SER A 135 -19.92 -12.71 7.82
CA SER A 135 -21.35 -12.88 7.58
C SER A 135 -21.84 -12.30 6.26
N GLN A 136 -21.07 -11.43 5.60
CA GLN A 136 -21.38 -10.89 4.28
C GLN A 136 -21.18 -11.92 3.17
N PHE A 137 -20.40 -12.97 3.45
CA PHE A 137 -20.01 -14.01 2.49
C PHE A 137 -20.62 -15.37 2.80
N LEU A 138 -21.36 -15.53 3.90
CA LEU A 138 -21.98 -16.82 4.24
C LEU A 138 -23.43 -16.88 3.77
N PRO A 139 -23.86 -17.99 3.15
CA PRO A 139 -25.27 -18.25 2.89
C PRO A 139 -26.09 -18.19 4.18
N PRO A 140 -27.34 -17.69 4.16
CA PRO A 140 -28.18 -17.60 5.36
C PRO A 140 -28.33 -18.94 6.10
N ASP A 141 -28.47 -20.04 5.35
CA ASP A 141 -28.64 -21.38 5.90
C ASP A 141 -27.41 -21.84 6.68
N LEU A 142 -26.21 -21.56 6.15
CA LEU A 142 -24.98 -21.89 6.85
C LEU A 142 -24.78 -20.96 8.05
N LYS A 143 -24.92 -19.64 7.85
CA LYS A 143 -24.71 -18.59 8.85
C LYS A 143 -25.56 -18.79 10.12
N ASN A 144 -26.80 -19.24 9.97
CA ASN A 144 -27.75 -19.40 11.06
C ASN A 144 -27.82 -20.83 11.63
N SER A 145 -27.11 -21.78 11.03
CA SER A 145 -27.05 -23.17 11.53
C SER A 145 -26.09 -23.31 12.72
N ASP A 146 -26.32 -24.30 13.58
CA ASP A 146 -25.41 -24.64 14.67
C ASP A 146 -23.98 -24.92 14.18
N LYS A 147 -23.85 -25.59 13.03
CA LYS A 147 -22.55 -25.86 12.39
C LYS A 147 -21.86 -24.56 11.98
N GLY A 148 -22.59 -23.61 11.38
CA GLY A 148 -22.04 -22.31 11.03
C GLY A 148 -21.65 -21.47 12.24
N LEU A 149 -22.40 -21.53 13.34
CA LEU A 149 -22.02 -20.86 14.59
C LEU A 149 -20.71 -21.43 15.17
N ILE A 150 -20.56 -22.76 15.17
CA ILE A 150 -19.31 -23.41 15.57
C ILE A 150 -18.16 -23.03 14.62
N LEU A 151 -18.45 -22.91 13.32
CA LEU A 151 -17.45 -22.53 12.33
C LEU A 151 -16.94 -21.12 12.60
N LEU A 152 -17.84 -20.17 12.86
CA LEU A 152 -17.51 -18.77 13.17
C LEU A 152 -16.65 -18.66 14.44
N ASP A 153 -16.97 -19.41 15.50
CA ASP A 153 -16.15 -19.45 16.72
C ASP A 153 -14.75 -20.03 16.43
N ARG A 154 -14.65 -21.07 15.59
CA ARG A 154 -13.34 -21.58 15.15
C ARG A 154 -12.59 -20.53 14.32
N MET A 155 -13.22 -19.90 13.33
CA MET A 155 -12.59 -18.85 12.51
C MET A 155 -12.05 -17.72 13.38
N TRP A 156 -12.75 -17.35 14.46
CA TRP A 156 -12.23 -16.41 15.45
C TRP A 156 -10.97 -16.91 16.15
N ARG A 157 -10.99 -18.15 16.67
CA ARG A 157 -9.82 -18.70 17.38
C ARG A 157 -8.58 -18.83 16.50
N TRP A 158 -8.76 -19.21 15.23
CA TRP A 158 -7.66 -19.54 14.32
C TRP A 158 -7.24 -18.39 13.41
N LEU A 159 -8.17 -17.51 13.02
CA LEU A 159 -7.95 -16.50 11.97
C LEU A 159 -8.05 -15.05 12.46
N ARG A 160 -8.21 -14.81 13.78
CA ARG A 160 -8.19 -13.44 14.34
C ARG A 160 -6.88 -12.73 14.06
N GLY A 161 -6.90 -11.40 14.13
CA GLY A 161 -5.76 -10.54 13.84
C GLY A 161 -5.74 -10.11 12.37
N ARG A 162 -4.71 -10.52 11.62
CA ARG A 162 -4.51 -10.02 10.25
C ARG A 162 -5.67 -10.41 9.34
N HIS A 163 -6.35 -9.42 8.75
CA HIS A 163 -7.50 -9.60 7.86
C HIS A 163 -7.26 -10.63 6.74
N ARG A 164 -6.02 -10.69 6.24
CA ARG A 164 -5.61 -11.63 5.18
C ARG A 164 -5.92 -13.08 5.52
N TYR A 165 -5.76 -13.53 6.77
CA TYR A 165 -6.03 -14.93 7.12
C TYR A 165 -7.52 -15.28 7.00
N THR A 166 -8.40 -14.43 7.54
CA THR A 166 -9.85 -14.56 7.35
C THR A 166 -10.22 -14.53 5.86
N ALA A 167 -9.68 -13.58 5.09
CA ALA A 167 -9.99 -13.43 3.66
C ALA A 167 -9.50 -14.61 2.82
N SER A 168 -8.30 -15.14 3.10
CA SER A 168 -7.77 -16.33 2.44
C SER A 168 -8.66 -17.55 2.67
N TYR A 169 -9.08 -17.77 3.91
CA TYR A 169 -9.97 -18.88 4.21
C TYR A 169 -11.37 -18.71 3.58
N LEU A 170 -11.91 -17.48 3.55
CA LEU A 170 -13.15 -17.18 2.81
C LEU A 170 -13.01 -17.48 1.32
N THR A 171 -11.86 -17.18 0.72
CA THR A 171 -11.59 -17.50 -0.69
C THR A 171 -11.63 -19.01 -0.92
N VAL A 172 -11.05 -19.81 -0.02
CA VAL A 172 -11.10 -21.28 -0.08
C VAL A 172 -12.55 -21.78 0.06
N LEU A 173 -13.32 -21.23 1.00
CA LEU A 173 -14.74 -21.57 1.17
C LEU A 173 -15.57 -21.28 -0.07
N LEU A 174 -15.39 -20.09 -0.64
CA LEU A 174 -16.11 -19.65 -1.83
C LEU A 174 -15.76 -20.54 -3.03
N ASN A 175 -14.48 -20.84 -3.23
CA ASN A 175 -14.02 -21.70 -4.31
C ASN A 175 -14.49 -23.16 -4.16
N ASN A 176 -14.75 -23.61 -2.94
CA ASN A 176 -15.25 -24.96 -2.67
C ASN A 176 -16.77 -25.01 -2.45
N ASN A 177 -17.54 -23.99 -2.86
CA ASN A 177 -19.00 -23.92 -2.69
C ASN A 177 -19.48 -24.22 -1.26
N TYR A 178 -18.67 -23.83 -0.25
CA TYR A 178 -18.92 -24.11 1.17
C TYR A 178 -18.98 -25.61 1.54
N GLU A 179 -18.43 -26.49 0.72
CA GLU A 179 -18.31 -27.91 1.04
C GLU A 179 -17.25 -28.13 2.14
N SER A 180 -17.63 -28.93 3.15
CA SER A 180 -16.76 -29.34 4.26
C SER A 180 -15.99 -28.19 4.96
N PRO A 181 -16.67 -27.11 5.40
CA PRO A 181 -16.01 -25.89 5.86
C PRO A 181 -15.14 -26.14 7.11
N HIS A 182 -15.57 -27.00 8.03
CA HIS A 182 -14.79 -27.33 9.22
C HIS A 182 -13.48 -28.08 8.94
N THR A 183 -13.44 -28.83 7.84
CA THR A 183 -12.25 -29.57 7.38
C THR A 183 -11.27 -28.60 6.73
N LEU A 184 -11.77 -27.72 5.85
CA LEU A 184 -10.96 -26.69 5.20
C LEU A 184 -10.29 -25.70 6.18
N LEU A 185 -10.82 -25.58 7.40
CA LEU A 185 -10.24 -24.76 8.47
C LEU A 185 -9.26 -25.54 9.38
N GLY A 186 -9.26 -26.87 9.29
CA GLY A 186 -8.57 -27.78 10.23
C GLY A 186 -7.44 -28.60 9.63
N ASP A 187 -7.21 -28.50 8.32
CA ASP A 187 -5.93 -28.85 7.67
C ASP A 187 -5.05 -27.59 7.56
#